data_AF-A0A1M5K7N8-F1
#
_entry.id   AF-A0A1M5K7N8-F1
#
_cell.length_a   1.000
_cell.length_b   1.000
_cell.length_c   1.000
_cell.angle_alpha   90.00
_cell.angle_beta   90.00
_cell.angle_gamma   90.00
#
_symmetry.space_group_name_H-M   'P 1'
#
loop_
_entity.id
_entity.type
_entity.pdbx_description
1 polymer ?
#
loop_
_entity_poly.entity_id
_entity_poly.type
_entity_poly.pdbx_seq_one_letter_code
_entity_poly.pdbx_strand_id
1 'polypeptide(L)'
;MNSIADINNMSNSEMASRLRAALVAIEHDDAEALDTAVNSILATVQRPLAMGVARLARDVRQTLQELDLDSRIVDLAEGEIKDARTHLDHVVKMTEEAAHKTLDLVDDSRRVIDLIAARPECASLAEELAGLRRNMTSLAMAQEYQDLTGQLIRRVIGLVRNVEVALVDLVQLARPALKDHSRAPIPSSEAYQPLSELKGPAAAVSASQSDADALLADLGF
;
A
#
# COMPACT_ATOMS: atom_id res chain seq x y z
N MET A 1 18.76 35.10 27.64
CA MET A 1 18.03 35.87 26.60
C MET A 1 18.89 36.89 25.84
N ASN A 2 20.14 37.22 26.25
CA ASN A 2 21.00 38.17 25.49
C ASN A 2 21.67 37.61 24.21
N SER A 3 21.86 36.29 24.09
CA SER A 3 22.76 35.73 23.06
C SER A 3 22.26 35.82 21.61
N ILE A 4 20.96 35.96 21.35
CA ILE A 4 20.41 36.02 19.98
C ILE A 4 20.44 37.46 19.44
N ALA A 5 20.25 38.45 20.32
CA ALA A 5 20.36 39.87 19.97
C ALA A 5 21.80 40.23 19.58
N ASP A 6 22.79 39.71 20.30
CA ASP A 6 24.21 39.95 20.02
C ASP A 6 24.66 39.33 18.69
N ILE A 7 24.14 38.15 18.31
CA ILE A 7 24.42 37.49 17.02
C ILE A 7 23.85 38.30 15.84
N ASN A 8 22.61 38.80 15.98
CA ASN A 8 21.99 39.65 14.95
C ASN A 8 22.69 41.01 14.80
N ASN A 9 23.17 41.59 15.90
CA ASN A 9 23.86 42.87 15.88
C ASN A 9 25.27 42.77 15.26
N MET A 10 25.97 41.65 15.50
CA MET A 10 27.27 41.34 14.89
C MET A 10 27.16 41.14 13.37
N SER A 11 26.15 40.39 12.91
CA SER A 11 25.86 40.18 11.47
C SER A 11 25.58 41.49 10.73
N ASN A 12 24.82 42.40 11.35
CA ASN A 12 24.51 43.71 10.75
C ASN A 12 25.74 44.64 10.67
N SER A 13 26.61 44.61 11.68
CA SER A 13 27.87 45.37 11.66
C SER A 13 28.83 44.86 10.58
N GLU A 14 28.95 43.53 10.43
CA GLU A 14 29.74 42.91 9.37
C GLU A 14 29.18 43.21 7.97
N MET A 15 27.85 43.17 7.80
CA MET A 15 27.20 43.51 6.53
C MET A 15 27.48 44.98 6.15
N ALA A 16 27.40 45.90 7.13
CA ALA A 16 27.67 47.32 6.93
C ALA A 16 29.16 47.59 6.61
N SER A 17 30.09 46.79 7.13
CA SER A 17 31.51 46.85 6.78
C SER A 17 31.73 46.41 5.33
N ARG A 18 31.10 45.32 4.90
CA ARG A 18 31.23 44.76 3.55
C ARG A 18 30.59 45.64 2.48
N LEU A 19 29.44 46.25 2.77
CA LEU A 19 28.82 47.26 1.90
C LEU A 19 29.70 48.50 1.73
N ARG A 20 30.39 48.92 2.80
CA ARG A 20 31.37 50.02 2.71
C ARG A 20 32.58 49.65 1.86
N ALA A 21 33.09 48.42 1.97
CA ALA A 21 34.16 47.93 1.10
C ALA A 21 33.75 47.92 -0.39
N ALA A 22 32.50 47.53 -0.70
CA ALA A 22 31.97 47.60 -2.06
C ALA A 22 31.85 49.04 -2.58
N LEU A 23 31.40 49.97 -1.73
CA LEU A 23 31.34 51.40 -2.09
C LEU A 23 32.73 51.98 -2.38
N VAL A 24 33.73 51.66 -1.55
CA VAL A 24 35.12 52.09 -1.77
C VAL A 24 35.67 51.54 -3.08
N ALA A 25 35.35 50.29 -3.43
CA ALA A 25 35.76 49.69 -4.71
C ALA A 25 35.13 50.40 -5.92
N ILE A 26 33.85 50.79 -5.82
CA ILE A 26 33.16 51.59 -6.85
C ILE A 26 33.79 52.98 -6.98
N GLU A 27 34.15 53.62 -5.85
CA GLU A 27 34.78 54.95 -5.84
C GLU A 27 36.17 54.97 -6.50
N HIS A 28 36.87 53.84 -6.52
CA HIS A 28 38.22 53.71 -7.10
C HIS A 28 38.23 53.01 -8.48
N ASP A 29 37.05 52.71 -9.05
CA ASP A 29 36.89 51.96 -10.31
C ASP A 29 37.62 50.59 -10.32
N ASP A 30 37.71 49.95 -9.15
CA ASP A 30 38.40 48.67 -8.94
C ASP A 30 37.41 47.50 -9.05
N ALA A 31 37.37 46.89 -10.23
CA ALA A 31 36.48 45.78 -10.55
C ALA A 31 36.78 44.50 -9.75
N GLU A 32 38.05 44.20 -9.44
CA GLU A 32 38.40 42.99 -8.66
C GLU A 32 37.98 43.14 -7.20
N ALA A 33 38.21 44.32 -6.62
CA ALA A 33 37.77 44.62 -5.27
C ALA A 33 36.24 44.63 -5.15
N LEU A 34 35.55 45.11 -6.18
CA LEU A 34 34.08 45.11 -6.24
C LEU A 34 33.52 43.69 -6.29
N ASP A 35 34.03 42.84 -7.18
CA ASP A 35 33.60 41.44 -7.27
C ASP A 35 33.85 40.69 -5.96
N THR A 36 34.99 40.95 -5.31
CA THR A 36 35.31 40.36 -3.99
C THR A 36 34.33 40.80 -2.91
N ALA A 37 34.00 42.10 -2.86
CA ALA A 37 33.06 42.65 -1.89
C ALA A 37 31.62 42.15 -2.12
N VAL A 38 31.18 42.08 -3.38
CA VAL A 38 29.85 41.56 -3.76
C VAL A 38 29.73 40.08 -3.43
N ASN A 39 30.73 39.27 -3.76
CA ASN A 39 30.73 37.84 -3.42
C ASN A 39 30.74 37.61 -1.90
N SER A 40 31.44 38.46 -1.14
CA SER A 40 31.42 38.46 0.32
C SER A 40 30.04 38.78 0.90
N ILE A 41 29.30 39.73 0.31
CA ILE A 41 27.92 40.06 0.70
C ILE A 41 26.99 38.88 0.35
N LEU A 42 27.10 38.35 -0.87
CA LEU A 42 26.29 37.22 -1.33
C LEU A 42 26.48 36.00 -0.43
N ALA A 43 27.72 35.71 -0.03
CA ALA A 43 28.02 34.63 0.91
C ALA A 43 27.39 34.84 2.30
N THR A 44 27.31 36.07 2.80
CA THR A 44 26.68 36.37 4.10
C THR A 44 25.17 36.09 4.08
N VAL A 45 24.52 36.31 2.94
CA VAL A 45 23.08 36.04 2.78
C VAL A 45 22.81 34.56 2.50
N GLN A 46 23.63 33.94 1.65
CA GLN A 46 23.43 32.56 1.22
C GLN A 46 23.76 31.54 2.32
N ARG A 47 24.78 31.79 3.15
CA ARG A 47 25.17 30.87 4.25
C ARG A 47 24.04 30.56 5.23
N PRO A 48 23.35 31.54 5.86
CA PRO A 48 22.27 31.24 6.80
C PRO A 48 21.08 30.57 6.11
N LEU A 49 20.77 30.91 4.86
CA LEU A 49 19.73 30.23 4.09
C LEU A 49 20.09 28.75 3.82
N ALA A 50 21.31 28.49 3.34
CA ALA A 50 21.81 27.15 3.06
C ALA A 50 21.89 26.31 4.35
N MET A 51 22.35 26.91 5.46
CA MET A 51 22.35 26.26 6.77
C MET A 51 20.93 25.98 7.27
N GLY A 52 19.98 26.89 7.05
CA GLY A 52 18.57 26.72 7.37
C GLY A 52 17.94 25.57 6.61
N VAL A 53 18.16 25.49 5.29
CA VAL A 53 17.70 24.38 4.44
C VAL A 53 18.36 23.07 4.87
N ALA A 54 19.67 23.08 5.14
CA ALA A 54 20.39 21.89 5.59
C ALA A 54 19.93 21.41 6.98
N ARG A 55 19.58 22.34 7.87
CA ARG A 55 19.01 22.05 9.19
C ARG A 55 17.61 21.50 9.05
N LEU A 56 16.73 22.14 8.28
CA LEU A 56 15.38 21.66 8.03
C LEU A 56 15.38 20.26 7.39
N ALA A 57 16.28 20.01 6.42
CA ALA A 57 16.45 18.70 5.83
C ALA A 57 16.96 17.65 6.83
N ARG A 58 17.78 18.05 7.82
CA ARG A 58 18.23 17.18 8.92
C ARG A 58 17.13 16.94 9.93
N ASP A 59 16.38 17.96 10.31
CA ASP A 59 15.27 17.87 11.28
C ASP A 59 14.15 16.98 10.69
N VAL A 60 13.77 17.19 9.43
CA VAL A 60 12.82 16.31 8.71
C VAL A 60 13.36 14.88 8.64
N ARG A 61 14.65 14.70 8.31
CA ARG A 61 15.28 13.38 8.27
C ARG A 61 15.26 12.70 9.63
N GLN A 62 15.61 13.41 10.68
CA GLN A 62 15.60 12.91 12.05
C GLN A 62 14.17 12.57 12.48
N THR A 63 13.18 13.38 12.12
CA THR A 63 11.76 13.06 12.39
C THR A 63 11.32 11.80 11.65
N LEU A 64 11.74 11.62 10.38
CA LEU A 64 11.48 10.38 9.61
C LEU A 64 12.23 9.16 10.18
N GLN A 65 13.36 9.37 10.83
CA GLN A 65 14.18 8.34 11.46
C GLN A 65 13.64 7.98 12.85
N GLU A 66 13.15 8.96 13.61
CA GLU A 66 12.43 8.79 14.88
C GLU A 66 11.04 8.18 14.68
N LEU A 67 10.44 8.39 13.50
CA LEU A 67 9.25 7.65 13.06
C LEU A 67 9.51 6.17 12.82
N ASP A 68 10.76 5.71 12.96
CA ASP A 68 11.25 4.35 12.78
C ASP A 68 10.41 3.67 11.70
N LEU A 69 10.65 4.07 10.44
CA LEU A 69 10.14 3.37 9.26
C LEU A 69 10.66 1.94 9.35
N ASP A 70 9.91 1.18 10.14
CA ASP A 70 10.30 -0.10 10.69
C ASP A 70 10.51 -1.00 9.48
N SER A 71 11.45 -1.95 9.57
CA SER A 71 11.63 -2.97 8.53
C SER A 71 10.28 -3.53 8.03
N ARG A 72 9.32 -3.64 8.95
CA ARG A 72 7.92 -4.00 8.73
C ARG A 72 7.15 -3.09 7.76
N ILE A 73 7.32 -1.77 7.80
CA ILE A 73 6.65 -0.85 6.85
C ILE A 73 7.25 -1.02 5.45
N VAL A 74 8.57 -1.24 5.37
CA VAL A 74 9.26 -1.53 4.10
C VAL A 74 8.76 -2.86 3.53
N ASP A 75 8.71 -3.91 4.34
CA ASP A 75 8.21 -5.24 3.93
C ASP A 75 6.73 -5.20 3.52
N LEU A 76 5.91 -4.42 4.24
CA LEU A 76 4.50 -4.19 3.93
C LEU A 76 4.32 -3.44 2.60
N ALA A 77 5.12 -2.40 2.33
CA ALA A 77 5.11 -1.64 1.07
C ALA A 77 5.60 -2.46 -0.12
N GLU A 78 6.71 -3.19 0.06
CA GLU A 78 7.42 -3.82 -1.04
C GLU A 78 6.83 -5.19 -1.42
N GLY A 79 6.15 -5.87 -0.49
CA GLY A 79 5.63 -7.22 -0.70
C GLY A 79 4.15 -7.40 -0.32
N GLU A 80 3.83 -7.29 0.97
CA GLU A 80 2.57 -7.83 1.51
C GLU A 80 1.31 -7.16 0.92
N ILE A 81 1.31 -5.82 0.74
CA ILE A 81 0.15 -5.12 0.15
C ILE A 81 -0.07 -5.55 -1.29
N LYS A 82 1.01 -5.72 -2.06
CA LYS A 82 0.95 -6.14 -3.47
C LYS A 82 0.44 -7.58 -3.59
N ASP A 83 0.89 -8.46 -2.71
CA ASP A 83 0.45 -9.86 -2.67
C ASP A 83 -1.03 -9.96 -2.25
N ALA A 84 -1.43 -9.23 -1.21
CA ALA A 84 -2.82 -9.15 -0.79
C ALA A 84 -3.74 -8.64 -1.91
N ARG A 85 -3.29 -7.62 -2.67
CA ARG A 85 -4.03 -7.13 -3.84
C ARG A 85 -4.19 -8.19 -4.91
N THR A 86 -3.12 -8.95 -5.19
CA THR A 86 -3.15 -10.04 -6.17
C THR A 86 -4.11 -11.15 -5.74
N HIS A 87 -4.13 -11.49 -4.45
CA HIS A 87 -5.11 -12.43 -3.89
C HIS A 87 -6.54 -11.90 -3.99
N LEU A 88 -6.78 -10.62 -3.69
CA LEU A 88 -8.11 -10.01 -3.83
C LEU A 88 -8.57 -10.01 -5.30
N ASP A 89 -7.70 -9.69 -6.24
CA ASP A 89 -7.98 -9.78 -7.68
C ASP A 89 -8.37 -11.22 -8.08
N HIS A 90 -7.66 -12.23 -7.55
CA HIS A 90 -7.99 -13.63 -7.79
C HIS A 90 -9.36 -14.02 -7.19
N VAL A 91 -9.65 -13.60 -5.96
CA VAL A 91 -10.95 -13.86 -5.29
C VAL A 91 -12.10 -13.22 -6.07
N VAL A 92 -11.94 -11.98 -6.56
CA VAL A 92 -12.95 -11.34 -7.40
C VAL A 92 -13.20 -12.15 -8.67
N LYS A 93 -12.13 -12.59 -9.35
CA LYS A 93 -12.26 -13.40 -10.57
C LYS A 93 -12.96 -14.74 -10.29
N MET A 94 -12.55 -15.45 -9.24
CA MET A 94 -13.14 -16.75 -8.89
C MET A 94 -14.61 -16.63 -8.48
N THR A 95 -14.99 -15.55 -7.79
CA THR A 95 -16.39 -15.30 -7.42
C THR A 95 -17.26 -14.90 -8.61
N GLU A 96 -16.72 -14.15 -9.57
CA GLU A 96 -17.38 -13.85 -10.85
C GLU A 96 -17.59 -15.09 -11.72
N GLU A 97 -16.59 -15.95 -11.84
CA GLU A 97 -16.68 -17.21 -12.58
C GLU A 97 -17.70 -18.16 -11.94
N ALA A 98 -17.67 -18.30 -10.61
CA ALA A 98 -18.62 -19.15 -9.89
C ALA A 98 -20.07 -18.67 -10.05
N ALA A 99 -20.28 -17.36 -10.05
CA ALA A 99 -21.61 -16.79 -10.24
C ALA A 99 -22.12 -16.95 -11.68
N HIS A 100 -21.26 -16.71 -12.69
CA HIS A 100 -21.60 -17.01 -14.10
C HIS A 100 -22.00 -18.47 -14.26
N LYS A 101 -21.18 -19.39 -13.73
CA LYS A 101 -21.47 -20.82 -13.78
C LYS A 101 -22.79 -21.18 -13.11
N THR A 102 -23.13 -20.51 -12.01
CA THR A 102 -24.41 -20.71 -11.32
C THR A 102 -25.59 -20.22 -12.17
N LEU A 103 -25.44 -19.09 -12.87
CA LEU A 103 -26.46 -18.56 -13.76
C LEU A 103 -26.67 -19.47 -14.99
N ASP A 104 -25.59 -20.00 -15.56
CA ASP A 104 -25.65 -20.99 -16.65
C ASP A 104 -26.44 -22.24 -16.21
N LEU A 105 -26.15 -22.75 -15.01
CA LEU A 105 -26.87 -23.90 -14.44
C LEU A 105 -28.35 -23.60 -14.17
N VAL A 106 -28.68 -22.37 -13.76
CA VAL A 106 -30.07 -21.91 -13.58
C VAL A 106 -30.79 -21.92 -14.92
N ASP A 107 -30.18 -21.39 -15.97
CA ASP A 107 -30.77 -21.34 -17.30
C ASP A 107 -30.96 -22.73 -17.91
N ASP A 108 -29.97 -23.61 -17.76
CA ASP A 108 -30.08 -25.01 -18.19
C ASP A 108 -31.18 -25.74 -17.40
N SER A 109 -31.27 -25.51 -16.09
CA SER A 109 -32.35 -26.09 -15.26
C SER A 109 -33.73 -25.61 -15.73
N ARG A 110 -33.88 -24.33 -16.07
CA ARG A 110 -35.13 -23.78 -16.61
C ARG A 110 -35.50 -24.41 -17.95
N ARG A 111 -34.54 -24.62 -18.85
CA ARG A 111 -34.77 -25.33 -20.12
C ARG A 111 -35.26 -26.75 -19.88
N VAL A 112 -34.65 -27.48 -18.95
CA VAL A 112 -35.07 -28.85 -18.59
C VAL A 112 -36.49 -28.85 -18.01
N ILE A 113 -36.82 -27.89 -17.14
CA ILE A 113 -38.18 -27.72 -16.60
C ILE A 113 -39.20 -27.52 -17.72
N ASP A 114 -38.91 -26.63 -18.67
CA ASP A 114 -39.81 -26.35 -19.79
C ASP A 114 -39.99 -27.58 -20.70
N LEU A 115 -38.92 -28.36 -20.94
CA LEU A 115 -38.98 -29.61 -21.70
C LEU A 115 -39.84 -30.68 -21.02
N ILE A 116 -39.80 -30.79 -19.69
CA ILE A 116 -40.63 -31.72 -18.92
C ILE A 116 -42.08 -31.23 -18.91
N ALA A 117 -42.30 -29.92 -18.69
CA ALA A 117 -43.63 -29.32 -18.66
C ALA A 117 -44.39 -29.45 -20.00
N ALA A 118 -43.67 -29.53 -21.11
CA ALA A 118 -44.26 -29.75 -22.44
C ALA A 118 -44.79 -31.17 -22.67
N ARG A 119 -44.47 -32.14 -21.79
CA ARG A 119 -44.93 -33.52 -21.92
C ARG A 119 -46.34 -33.67 -21.35
N PRO A 120 -47.32 -34.18 -22.11
CA PRO A 120 -48.72 -34.27 -21.66
C PRO A 120 -48.91 -35.22 -20.46
N GLU A 121 -48.04 -36.21 -20.31
CA GLU A 121 -48.01 -37.16 -19.18
C GLU A 121 -47.62 -36.50 -17.85
N CYS A 122 -46.97 -35.33 -17.89
CA CYS A 122 -46.48 -34.62 -16.71
C CYS A 122 -47.46 -33.58 -16.17
N ALA A 123 -48.72 -33.59 -16.61
CA ALA A 123 -49.74 -32.63 -16.16
C ALA A 123 -49.92 -32.60 -14.63
N SER A 124 -49.74 -33.74 -13.96
CA SER A 124 -49.81 -33.83 -12.49
C SER A 124 -48.64 -33.14 -11.77
N LEU A 125 -47.50 -32.92 -12.44
CA LEU A 125 -46.32 -32.24 -11.88
C LEU A 125 -46.25 -30.75 -12.21
N ALA A 126 -47.27 -30.19 -12.86
CA ALA A 126 -47.24 -28.82 -13.37
C ALA A 126 -47.01 -27.78 -12.26
N GLU A 127 -47.61 -27.98 -11.08
CA GLU A 127 -47.46 -27.06 -9.94
C GLU A 127 -46.05 -27.11 -9.34
N GLU A 128 -45.46 -28.30 -9.23
CA GLU A 128 -44.11 -28.50 -8.71
C GLU A 128 -43.05 -27.91 -9.66
N LEU A 129 -43.21 -28.12 -10.97
CA LEU A 129 -42.36 -27.53 -12.01
C LEU A 129 -42.46 -25.99 -12.02
N ALA A 130 -43.67 -25.44 -11.85
CA ALA A 130 -43.87 -24.00 -11.70
C ALA A 130 -43.21 -23.46 -10.41
N GLY A 131 -43.25 -24.23 -9.32
CA GLY A 131 -42.51 -23.95 -8.09
C GLY A 131 -41.00 -23.89 -8.33
N LEU A 132 -40.43 -24.90 -8.99
CA LEU A 132 -39.00 -24.96 -9.28
C LEU A 132 -38.56 -23.81 -10.20
N ARG A 133 -39.38 -23.44 -11.19
CA ARG A 133 -39.10 -22.28 -12.08
C ARG A 133 -39.08 -20.96 -11.31
N ARG A 134 -39.97 -20.78 -10.32
CA ARG A 134 -39.94 -19.62 -9.43
C ARG A 134 -38.66 -19.59 -8.61
N ASN A 135 -38.24 -20.73 -8.05
CA ASN A 135 -36.98 -20.82 -7.29
C ASN A 135 -35.76 -20.47 -8.15
N MET A 136 -35.71 -20.96 -9.39
CA MET A 136 -34.64 -20.63 -10.35
C MET A 136 -34.59 -19.12 -10.65
N THR A 137 -35.76 -18.49 -10.86
CA THR A 137 -35.86 -17.03 -11.04
C THR A 137 -35.37 -16.28 -9.79
N SER A 138 -35.77 -16.72 -8.61
CA SER A 138 -35.31 -16.13 -7.34
C SER A 138 -33.80 -16.28 -7.16
N LEU A 139 -33.21 -17.40 -7.58
CA LEU A 139 -31.77 -17.63 -7.50
C LEU A 139 -31.02 -16.66 -8.44
N ALA A 140 -31.48 -16.52 -9.68
CA ALA A 140 -30.91 -15.54 -10.62
C ALA A 140 -31.00 -14.09 -10.08
N MET A 141 -32.12 -13.71 -9.46
CA MET A 141 -32.27 -12.38 -8.85
C MET A 141 -31.35 -12.20 -7.62
N ALA A 142 -31.16 -13.23 -6.80
CA ALA A 142 -30.25 -13.18 -5.67
C ALA A 142 -28.78 -12.98 -6.09
N GLN A 143 -28.42 -13.33 -7.33
CA GLN A 143 -27.08 -13.11 -7.87
C GLN A 143 -26.79 -11.65 -8.23
N GLU A 144 -27.78 -10.76 -8.29
CA GLU A 144 -27.55 -9.34 -8.60
C GLU A 144 -26.65 -8.66 -7.55
N TYR A 145 -26.67 -9.13 -6.30
CA TYR A 145 -25.76 -8.66 -5.24
C TYR A 145 -24.28 -8.97 -5.52
N GLN A 146 -23.97 -9.97 -6.35
CA GLN A 146 -22.60 -10.33 -6.69
C GLN A 146 -21.98 -9.32 -7.67
N ASP A 147 -22.76 -8.73 -8.58
CA ASP A 147 -22.26 -7.64 -9.44
C ASP A 147 -21.87 -6.41 -8.59
N LEU A 148 -22.76 -6.01 -7.67
CA LEU A 148 -22.49 -4.89 -6.76
C LEU A 148 -21.30 -5.17 -5.84
N THR A 149 -21.20 -6.39 -5.31
CA THR A 149 -20.10 -6.79 -4.43
C THR A 149 -18.78 -6.85 -5.20
N GLY A 150 -18.77 -7.36 -6.44
CA GLY A 150 -17.60 -7.36 -7.31
C GLY A 150 -17.10 -5.95 -7.61
N GLN A 151 -18.00 -5.02 -7.94
CA GLN A 151 -17.66 -3.61 -8.16
C GLN A 151 -17.11 -2.93 -6.90
N LEU A 152 -17.71 -3.19 -5.73
CA LEU A 152 -17.23 -2.64 -4.46
C LEU A 152 -15.83 -3.15 -4.13
N ILE A 153 -15.58 -4.45 -4.26
CA ILE A 153 -14.25 -5.04 -4.02
C ILE A 153 -13.23 -4.47 -5.00
N ARG A 154 -13.56 -4.34 -6.30
CA ARG A 154 -12.68 -3.70 -7.29
C ARG A 154 -12.32 -2.25 -6.90
N ARG A 155 -13.27 -1.51 -6.31
CA ARG A 155 -13.00 -0.16 -5.80
C ARG A 155 -12.07 -0.17 -4.59
N VAL A 156 -12.26 -1.12 -3.67
CA VAL A 156 -11.37 -1.32 -2.50
C VAL A 156 -9.97 -1.70 -2.96
N ILE A 157 -9.82 -2.61 -3.92
CA ILE A 157 -8.53 -2.98 -4.54
C ILE A 157 -7.83 -1.75 -5.11
N GLY A 158 -8.58 -0.87 -5.78
CA GLY A 158 -8.06 0.41 -6.29
C GLY A 158 -7.56 1.35 -5.17
N LEU A 159 -8.30 1.45 -4.07
CA LEU A 159 -7.87 2.24 -2.91
C LEU A 159 -6.61 1.67 -2.27
N VAL A 160 -6.54 0.35 -2.10
CA VAL A 160 -5.36 -0.35 -1.56
C VAL A 160 -4.15 -0.12 -2.47
N ARG A 161 -4.32 -0.14 -3.79
CA ARG A 161 -3.25 0.22 -4.74
C ARG A 161 -2.76 1.65 -4.57
N ASN A 162 -3.64 2.61 -4.30
CA ASN A 162 -3.21 3.99 -4.08
C ASN A 162 -2.40 4.11 -2.78
N VAL A 163 -2.78 3.36 -1.74
CA VAL A 163 -2.01 3.26 -0.49
C VAL A 163 -0.66 2.60 -0.73
N GLU A 164 -0.61 1.50 -1.49
CA GLU A 164 0.62 0.81 -1.92
C GLU A 164 1.62 1.80 -2.54
N VAL A 165 1.18 2.56 -3.54
CA VAL A 165 2.02 3.55 -4.24
C VAL A 165 2.54 4.61 -3.27
N ALA A 166 1.67 5.19 -2.44
CA ALA A 166 2.06 6.21 -1.48
C ALA A 166 3.07 5.68 -0.43
N LEU A 167 2.90 4.43 0.01
CA LEU A 167 3.82 3.79 0.97
C LEU A 167 5.18 3.51 0.32
N VAL A 168 5.19 3.02 -0.91
CA VAL A 168 6.43 2.79 -1.69
C VAL A 168 7.18 4.09 -1.93
N ASP A 169 6.49 5.17 -2.32
CA ASP A 169 7.09 6.48 -2.54
C ASP A 169 7.73 7.02 -1.25
N LEU A 170 7.04 6.87 -0.10
CA LEU A 170 7.54 7.25 1.20
C LEU A 170 8.82 6.47 1.57
N VAL A 171 8.81 5.15 1.37
CA VAL A 171 9.97 4.28 1.61
C VAL A 171 11.14 4.67 0.70
N GLN A 172 10.90 4.94 -0.58
CA GLN A 172 11.94 5.36 -1.52
C GLN A 172 12.55 6.72 -1.14
N LEU A 173 11.73 7.67 -0.66
CA LEU A 173 12.19 8.98 -0.20
C LEU A 173 13.02 8.89 1.09
N ALA A 174 12.68 7.96 1.98
CA ALA A 174 13.40 7.73 3.24
C ALA A 174 14.64 6.83 3.08
N ARG A 175 14.73 6.02 2.02
CA ARG A 175 15.85 5.09 1.75
C ARG A 175 17.25 5.73 1.78
N PRO A 176 17.49 6.96 1.25
CA PRO A 176 18.78 7.64 1.36
C PRO A 176 19.16 8.03 2.80
N ALA A 177 18.18 8.20 3.69
CA ALA A 177 18.41 8.47 5.11
C ALA A 177 18.76 7.20 5.91
N LEU A 178 18.32 6.04 5.44
CA LEU A 178 18.58 4.72 6.05
C LEU A 178 19.98 4.15 5.70
N LYS A 179 20.63 4.64 4.63
CA LYS A 179 21.93 4.13 4.14
C LYS A 179 23.15 4.45 5.01
N ASP A 180 23.02 5.24 6.08
CA ASP A 180 24.14 5.59 6.97
C ASP A 180 24.33 4.59 8.14
N HIS A 181 23.44 3.59 8.27
CA HIS A 181 23.58 2.52 9.26
C HIS A 181 24.05 1.25 8.57
N SER A 182 25.35 0.98 8.73
CA SER A 182 25.99 -0.27 8.33
C SER A 182 25.16 -1.47 8.77
N ARG A 183 24.68 -2.20 7.75
CA ARG A 183 24.08 -3.54 7.75
C ARG A 183 24.56 -4.42 8.93
N ALA A 184 23.69 -4.63 9.91
CA ALA A 184 23.74 -5.84 10.73
C ALA A 184 22.91 -6.94 10.03
N PRO A 185 23.39 -8.19 9.90
CA PRO A 185 22.60 -9.27 9.35
C PRO A 185 21.40 -9.56 10.25
N ILE A 186 20.20 -9.42 9.70
CA ILE A 186 18.97 -9.93 10.33
C ILE A 186 19.09 -11.46 10.32
N PRO A 187 18.92 -12.17 11.46
CA PRO A 187 18.79 -13.61 11.44
C PRO A 187 17.55 -13.95 10.64
N SER A 188 17.71 -14.80 9.62
CA SER A 188 16.62 -15.30 8.79
C SER A 188 15.48 -15.83 9.66
N SER A 189 14.40 -15.04 9.77
CA SER A 189 13.09 -15.53 10.16
C SER A 189 12.73 -16.65 9.19
N GLU A 190 12.26 -17.76 9.75
CA GLU A 190 11.86 -18.97 9.03
C GLU A 190 11.14 -18.61 7.74
N ALA A 191 11.67 -19.13 6.62
CA ALA A 191 11.08 -18.99 5.32
C ALA A 191 9.61 -19.39 5.40
N TYR A 192 8.71 -18.45 5.13
CA TYR A 192 7.36 -18.80 4.73
C TYR A 192 7.51 -19.69 3.49
N GLN A 193 7.26 -20.99 3.68
CA GLN A 193 7.17 -21.92 2.57
C GLN A 193 6.09 -21.39 1.61
N PRO A 194 6.34 -21.38 0.29
CA PRO A 194 5.30 -21.03 -0.65
C PRO A 194 4.11 -21.97 -0.43
N LEU A 195 2.92 -21.40 -0.24
CA LEU A 195 1.66 -22.14 -0.21
C LEU A 195 1.40 -22.74 -1.60
N SER A 196 2.10 -23.83 -1.93
CA SER A 196 1.96 -24.55 -3.19
C SER A 196 0.99 -25.73 -3.10
N GLU A 197 0.43 -26.07 -1.93
CA GLU A 197 -0.44 -27.24 -1.82
C GLU A 197 -1.61 -27.04 -0.85
N LEU A 198 -2.57 -26.17 -1.20
CA LEU A 198 -3.96 -26.42 -0.83
C LEU A 198 -4.61 -27.25 -1.93
N LYS A 199 -4.46 -28.58 -1.83
CA LYS A 199 -5.37 -29.50 -2.48
C LYS A 199 -6.74 -29.33 -1.83
N GLY A 200 -7.74 -28.95 -2.63
CA GLY A 200 -9.14 -28.98 -2.20
C GLY A 200 -9.55 -30.38 -1.72
N PRO A 201 -10.74 -30.52 -1.09
CA PRO A 201 -11.15 -31.70 -0.32
C PRO A 201 -11.47 -32.97 -1.14
N ALA A 202 -10.71 -33.24 -2.20
CA ALA A 202 -10.85 -34.42 -3.03
C ALA A 202 -9.48 -35.10 -3.25
N ALA A 203 -8.75 -35.41 -2.18
CA ALA A 203 -7.79 -36.53 -2.19
C ALA A 203 -7.26 -36.85 -0.79
N ALA A 204 -7.59 -38.05 -0.34
CA ALA A 204 -6.73 -38.98 0.41
C ALA A 204 -6.64 -38.86 1.95
N VAL A 205 -7.21 -39.90 2.57
CA VAL A 205 -6.79 -40.65 3.76
C VAL A 205 -7.40 -40.20 5.09
N SER A 206 -8.18 -41.13 5.67
CA SER A 206 -8.79 -41.09 6.99
C SER A 206 -7.81 -40.62 8.06
N ALA A 207 -8.00 -39.39 8.55
CA ALA A 207 -7.50 -38.99 9.86
C ALA A 207 -8.16 -39.90 10.90
N SER A 208 -7.36 -40.67 11.62
CA SER A 208 -7.87 -41.59 12.63
C SER A 208 -8.02 -40.84 13.95
N GLN A 209 -8.93 -41.28 14.81
CA GLN A 209 -9.22 -40.70 16.13
C GLN A 209 -7.94 -40.42 16.97
N SER A 210 -6.89 -41.22 16.76
CA SER A 210 -5.56 -41.06 17.38
C SER A 210 -4.87 -39.73 17.05
N ASP A 211 -5.10 -39.19 15.85
CA ASP A 211 -4.47 -37.94 15.41
C ASP A 211 -5.17 -36.72 16.03
N ALA A 212 -6.47 -36.85 16.33
CA ALA A 212 -7.21 -35.84 17.06
C ALA A 212 -6.80 -35.81 18.54
N ASP A 213 -6.61 -36.97 19.17
CA ASP A 213 -6.19 -37.06 20.57
C ASP A 213 -4.75 -36.53 20.77
N ALA A 214 -3.86 -36.71 19.79
CA ALA A 214 -2.51 -36.17 19.83
C ALA A 214 -2.47 -34.63 19.78
N LEU A 215 -3.38 -34.01 19.02
CA LEU A 215 -3.50 -32.55 18.94
C LEU A 215 -4.13 -31.93 20.19
N LEU A 216 -4.99 -32.66 20.90
CA LEU A 216 -5.55 -32.22 22.17
C LEU A 216 -4.53 -32.26 23.30
N ALA A 217 -3.64 -33.26 23.30
CA ALA A 217 -2.54 -33.36 24.27
C ALA A 217 -1.51 -32.24 24.14
N ASP A 218 -1.25 -31.76 22.92
CA ASP A 218 -0.34 -30.64 22.64
C ASP A 218 -0.92 -29.27 23.08
N LEU A 219 -2.26 -29.17 23.16
CA LEU A 219 -2.98 -27.99 23.64
C LEU A 219 -3.23 -27.98 25.16
N GLY A 220 -2.74 -28.99 25.88
CA GLY A 220 -2.63 -28.97 27.35
C GLY A 220 -3.94 -29.24 28.12
N PHE A 221 -4.83 -30.09 27.59
CA PHE A 221 -5.91 -30.72 28.37
C PHE A 221 -5.65 -32.21 28.61
#